data_AF-A0A970H832-F1
#
_entry.id   AF-A0A970H832-F1
#
_cell.length_a   1.000
_cell.length_b   1.000
_cell.length_c   1.000
_cell.angle_alpha   90.00
_cell.angle_beta   90.00
_cell.angle_gamma   90.00
#
_symmetry.space_group_name_H-M   'P 1'
#
loop_
_entity.id
_entity.type
_entity.pdbx_description
1 polymer ?
#
loop_
_entity_poly.entity_id
_entity_poly.type
_entity_poly.pdbx_seq_one_letter_code
_entity_poly.pdbx_strand_id
1 'polypeptide(L)'
;MQTKKRISFFPGARTLKTGIAVTLSVFLAKYIPYSLPILAGTAAAICIQPSITVGLQKGFDRAKTTVVAGLFGLVLYFLFGSNLLVLGLAVIVLITLFQKLRWLDGIVLAALTVTAIMLGEAENVIIYTVGRVTSTLIGIAAATATNILLAPPRHHATFRQELKELTDSFPELYLKAVEAYAVNREEPAVQAFSELEEKKKEIGRLLSELDYLKAGAETRFGSILEGVDLKEVVLYENSVRFLQQVTDRIHDIVEVAQRRWQYKRKQAAQGLGHVRSPEFEKLIQSVQELARMLAELHRYVFRFIGENNPDLQPVIKQQADAIKQARDKVRERLKYWQVEHMQELDIFSLMSTHRIIFNLEEIAGALAKLAFSGFGATDN
;
A
#
# COMPACT_ATOMS: atom_id res chain seq x y z
N MET A 1 -12.10 -12.45 38.59
CA MET A 1 -10.64 -12.47 38.32
C MET A 1 -10.38 -11.70 37.02
N GLN A 2 -9.91 -10.46 37.12
CA GLN A 2 -9.47 -9.70 35.93
C GLN A 2 -8.07 -10.18 35.54
N THR A 3 -7.95 -10.75 34.35
CA THR A 3 -6.69 -11.17 33.75
C THR A 3 -5.85 -9.93 33.43
N LYS A 4 -4.80 -9.69 34.23
CA LYS A 4 -3.73 -8.74 33.91
C LYS A 4 -3.14 -9.10 32.55
N LYS A 5 -3.46 -8.34 31.50
CA LYS A 5 -2.71 -8.34 30.24
C LYS A 5 -1.25 -8.01 30.58
N ARG A 6 -0.34 -8.99 30.44
CA ARG A 6 1.11 -8.73 30.44
C ARG A 6 1.40 -7.86 29.22
N ILE A 7 1.66 -6.58 29.45
CA ILE A 7 2.18 -5.67 28.43
C ILE A 7 3.63 -6.11 28.21
N SER A 8 3.88 -6.87 27.14
CA SER A 8 5.24 -7.15 26.71
C SER A 8 5.81 -5.88 26.07
N PHE A 9 6.55 -5.11 26.86
CA PHE A 9 7.23 -3.87 26.47
C PHE A 9 8.52 -4.15 25.66
N PHE A 10 8.53 -5.11 24.75
CA PHE A 10 9.70 -5.26 23.89
C PHE A 10 9.66 -4.16 22.81
N PRO A 11 10.61 -3.21 22.81
CA PRO A 11 10.63 -2.15 21.81
C PRO A 11 10.82 -2.77 20.42
N GLY A 12 10.00 -2.36 19.45
CA GLY A 12 10.14 -2.83 18.07
C GLY A 12 11.52 -2.52 17.48
N ALA A 13 11.92 -3.27 16.46
CA ALA A 13 13.25 -3.17 15.85
C ALA A 13 13.64 -1.74 15.43
N ARG A 14 12.67 -0.93 14.98
CA ARG A 14 12.87 0.49 14.66
C ARG A 14 13.33 1.30 15.87
N THR A 15 12.66 1.15 17.01
CA THR A 15 12.97 1.87 18.26
C THR A 15 14.39 1.56 18.73
N LEU A 16 14.79 0.29 18.67
CA LEU A 16 16.14 -0.13 19.05
C LEU A 16 17.20 0.50 18.14
N LYS A 17 17.00 0.44 16.82
CA LYS A 17 17.92 1.08 15.86
C LYS A 17 18.01 2.58 16.05
N THR A 18 16.90 3.26 16.33
CA THR A 18 16.93 4.70 16.63
C THR A 18 17.84 5.00 17.83
N GLY A 19 17.71 4.25 18.92
CA GLY A 19 18.59 4.40 20.09
C GLY A 19 20.06 4.20 19.74
N ILE A 20 20.37 3.18 18.94
CA ILE A 20 21.74 2.88 18.48
C ILE A 20 22.28 4.00 17.59
N ALA A 21 21.51 4.48 16.61
CA ALA A 21 21.90 5.57 15.73
C ALA A 21 22.16 6.87 16.49
N VAL A 22 21.29 7.20 17.45
CA VAL A 22 21.46 8.38 18.32
C VAL A 22 22.75 8.22 19.13
N THR A 23 22.96 7.07 19.76
CA THR A 23 24.16 6.82 20.58
C THR A 23 25.43 6.93 19.74
N LEU A 24 25.45 6.32 18.56
CA LEU A 24 26.55 6.38 17.61
C LEU A 24 26.83 7.81 17.15
N SER A 25 25.79 8.56 16.79
CA SER A 25 25.93 9.95 16.33
C SER A 25 26.49 10.88 17.40
N VAL A 26 26.01 10.77 18.63
CA VAL A 26 26.48 11.55 19.79
C VAL A 26 27.92 11.17 20.12
N PHE A 27 28.23 9.87 20.10
CA PHE A 27 29.58 9.37 20.31
C PHE A 27 30.55 9.97 19.28
N LEU A 28 30.25 9.85 17.99
CA LEU A 28 31.09 10.40 16.92
C LEU A 28 31.25 11.92 17.03
N ALA A 29 30.17 12.64 17.36
CA ALA A 29 30.23 14.09 17.54
C ALA A 29 31.20 14.51 18.65
N LYS A 30 31.28 13.77 19.77
CA LYS A 30 32.22 14.11 20.86
C LYS A 30 33.69 14.12 20.45
N TYR A 31 34.06 13.37 19.40
CA TYR A 31 35.43 13.31 18.90
C TYR A 31 35.71 14.26 17.74
N ILE A 32 34.67 14.91 17.20
CA ILE A 32 34.81 15.86 16.09
C ILE A 32 34.81 17.28 16.65
N PRO A 33 35.90 18.04 16.49
CA PRO A 33 35.99 19.41 16.99
C PRO A 33 34.82 20.27 16.55
N TYR A 34 34.35 21.13 17.47
CA TYR A 34 33.31 22.13 17.23
C TYR A 34 31.93 21.57 16.86
N SER A 35 31.76 20.25 16.81
CA SER A 35 30.44 19.66 16.62
C SER A 35 29.62 19.73 17.91
N LEU A 36 28.31 19.64 17.76
CA LEU A 36 27.28 19.76 18.79
C LEU A 36 26.59 18.39 18.92
N PRO A 37 26.94 17.58 19.94
CA PRO A 37 26.42 16.23 20.08
C PRO A 37 24.90 16.14 20.13
N ILE A 38 24.23 17.14 20.73
CA ILE A 38 22.76 17.24 20.75
C ILE A 38 22.16 17.34 19.34
N LEU A 39 22.79 18.10 18.44
CA LEU A 39 22.31 18.25 17.07
C LEU A 39 22.58 16.99 16.24
N ALA A 40 23.70 16.31 16.47
CA ALA A 40 23.98 15.02 15.84
C ALA A 40 22.96 13.95 16.26
N GLY A 41 22.66 13.85 17.57
CA GLY A 41 21.65 12.95 18.11
C GLY A 41 20.26 13.19 17.52
N THR A 42 19.80 14.44 17.52
CA THR A 42 18.49 14.79 16.96
C THR A 42 18.41 14.56 15.45
N ALA A 43 19.47 14.89 14.70
CA ALA A 43 19.54 14.58 13.27
C ALA A 43 19.45 13.07 13.01
N ALA A 44 20.18 12.25 13.79
CA ALA A 44 20.12 10.80 13.66
C ALA A 44 18.73 10.24 13.96
N ALA A 45 18.08 10.70 15.04
CA ALA A 45 16.73 10.26 15.40
C ALA A 45 15.71 10.54 14.29
N ILE A 46 15.83 11.68 13.61
CA ILE A 46 14.94 12.09 12.52
C ILE A 46 15.23 11.32 11.22
N CYS A 47 16.50 11.03 10.94
CA CYS A 47 16.91 10.35 9.70
C CYS A 47 16.70 8.83 9.74
N ILE A 48 16.44 8.24 10.91
CA ILE A 48 16.00 6.84 11.00
C ILE A 48 14.54 6.72 10.51
N GLN A 49 14.39 6.20 9.31
CA GLN A 49 13.12 6.00 8.62
C GLN A 49 12.95 4.54 8.20
N PRO A 50 11.69 4.08 7.95
CA PRO A 50 11.42 2.73 7.45
C PRO A 50 12.11 2.43 6.11
N SER A 51 12.30 3.45 5.28
CA SER A 51 13.11 3.41 4.06
C SER A 51 14.43 4.16 4.27
N ILE A 52 15.53 3.57 3.79
CA ILE A 52 16.87 4.18 3.80
C ILE A 52 16.84 5.46 2.97
N THR A 53 16.18 5.40 1.82
CA THR A 53 16.18 6.50 0.85
C THR A 53 15.34 7.68 1.34
N VAL A 54 14.22 7.41 2.02
CA VAL A 54 13.45 8.45 2.75
C VAL A 54 14.29 9.08 3.86
N GLY A 55 15.04 8.27 4.61
CA GLY A 55 15.96 8.76 5.65
C GLY A 55 17.04 9.68 5.08
N LEU A 56 17.66 9.29 3.98
CA LEU A 56 18.67 10.08 3.26
C LEU A 56 18.09 11.36 2.66
N GLN A 57 16.90 11.31 2.07
CA GLN A 57 16.22 12.49 1.54
C GLN A 57 15.96 13.51 2.65
N LYS A 58 15.43 13.07 3.81
CA LYS A 58 15.28 13.92 5.00
C LYS A 58 16.61 14.47 5.49
N GLY A 59 17.65 13.66 5.49
CA GLY A 59 19.00 14.09 5.83
C GLY A 59 19.50 15.19 4.90
N PHE A 60 19.37 15.00 3.59
CA PHE A 60 19.76 15.98 2.59
C PHE A 60 19.00 17.30 2.75
N ASP A 61 17.68 17.25 2.95
CA ASP A 61 16.87 18.44 3.19
C ASP A 61 17.26 19.15 4.48
N ARG A 62 17.61 18.40 5.53
CA ARG A 62 18.12 18.97 6.79
C ARG A 62 19.49 19.64 6.62
N ALA A 63 20.41 19.02 5.89
CA ALA A 63 21.74 19.59 5.62
C ALA A 63 21.60 20.90 4.84
N LYS A 64 20.83 20.87 3.74
CA LYS A 64 20.54 22.02 2.88
C LYS A 64 19.92 23.19 3.66
N THR A 65 18.89 22.92 4.46
CA THR A 65 18.19 23.95 5.25
C THR A 65 19.08 24.53 6.35
N THR A 66 19.90 23.70 7.00
CA THR A 66 20.87 24.15 8.03
C THR A 66 21.97 25.03 7.43
N VAL A 67 22.48 24.69 6.24
CA VAL A 67 23.48 25.50 5.53
C VAL A 67 22.91 26.87 5.15
N VAL A 68 21.73 26.90 4.51
CA VAL A 68 21.11 28.17 4.08
C VAL A 68 20.74 29.05 5.28
N ALA A 69 20.12 28.48 6.32
CA ALA A 69 19.81 29.21 7.54
C ALA A 69 21.08 29.70 8.26
N GLY A 70 22.13 28.88 8.27
CA GLY A 70 23.43 29.21 8.86
C GLY A 70 24.08 30.41 8.19
N LEU A 71 24.20 30.38 6.86
CA LEU A 71 24.76 31.48 6.08
C LEU A 71 23.93 32.76 6.21
N PHE A 72 22.60 32.63 6.13
CA PHE A 72 21.70 33.77 6.28
C PHE A 72 21.82 34.42 7.66
N GLY A 73 21.79 33.62 8.74
CA GLY A 73 21.97 34.12 10.10
C GLY A 73 23.34 34.75 10.31
N LEU A 74 24.40 34.18 9.73
CA LEU A 74 25.76 34.69 9.84
C LEU A 74 25.91 36.07 9.17
N VAL A 75 25.36 36.22 7.95
CA VAL A 75 25.34 37.50 7.23
C VAL A 75 24.63 38.57 8.06
N LEU A 76 23.45 38.26 8.61
CA LEU A 76 22.70 39.22 9.41
C LEU A 76 23.38 39.55 10.73
N TYR A 77 23.98 38.57 11.39
CA TYR A 77 24.75 38.79 12.62
C TYR A 77 25.94 39.72 12.38
N PHE A 78 26.68 39.56 11.28
CA PHE A 78 27.80 40.46 10.96
C PHE A 78 27.36 41.86 10.57
N LEU A 79 26.19 42.02 9.95
CA LEU A 79 25.68 43.34 9.54
C LEU A 79 25.03 44.12 10.70
N PHE A 80 24.32 43.42 11.59
CA PHE A 80 23.43 44.06 12.58
C PHE A 80 23.69 43.65 14.03
N GLY A 81 24.58 42.70 14.28
CA GLY A 81 24.84 42.15 15.60
C GLY A 81 23.65 41.38 16.19
N SER A 82 23.66 41.23 17.52
CA SER A 82 22.58 40.57 18.30
C SER A 82 21.40 41.53 18.54
N ASN A 83 20.70 41.89 17.47
CA ASN A 83 19.53 42.78 17.52
C ASN A 83 18.20 41.99 17.45
N LEU A 84 17.36 42.14 18.49
CA LEU A 84 16.09 41.39 18.60
C LEU A 84 15.07 41.73 17.50
N LEU A 85 15.02 42.97 17.02
CA LEU A 85 14.10 43.36 15.94
C LEU A 85 14.53 42.75 14.61
N VAL A 86 15.85 42.77 14.34
CA VAL A 86 16.41 42.15 13.13
C VAL A 86 16.24 40.64 13.19
N LEU A 87 16.37 40.02 14.36
CA LEU A 87 16.09 38.60 14.55
C LEU A 87 14.65 38.23 14.14
N GLY A 88 13.65 38.97 14.64
CA GLY A 88 12.25 38.71 14.31
C GLY A 88 12.00 38.84 12.80
N LEU A 89 12.53 39.90 12.19
CA LEU A 89 12.43 40.11 10.74
C LEU A 89 13.16 39.03 9.94
N ALA A 90 14.34 38.60 10.38
CA ALA A 90 15.12 37.54 9.76
C ALA A 90 14.34 36.24 9.69
N VAL A 91 13.69 35.84 10.78
CA VAL A 91 12.86 34.64 10.82
C VAL A 91 11.67 34.76 9.88
N ILE A 92 10.97 35.90 9.83
CA ILE A 92 9.85 36.13 8.89
C ILE A 92 10.31 35.99 7.44
N VAL A 93 11.43 36.62 7.07
CA VAL A 93 12.00 36.56 5.73
C VAL A 93 12.39 35.13 5.37
N LEU A 94 13.07 34.42 6.29
CA LEU A 94 13.51 33.05 6.06
C LEU A 94 12.33 32.08 5.89
N ILE A 95 11.29 32.20 6.72
CA ILE A 95 10.06 31.38 6.59
C ILE A 95 9.43 31.60 5.22
N THR A 96 9.27 32.86 4.81
CA THR A 96 8.68 33.23 3.52
C THR A 96 9.50 32.68 2.35
N LEU A 97 10.82 32.76 2.44
CA LEU A 97 11.74 32.19 1.46
C LEU A 97 11.59 30.67 1.36
N PHE A 98 11.54 29.97 2.49
CA PHE A 98 11.44 28.51 2.52
C PHE A 98 10.08 28.02 2.02
N GLN A 99 9.00 28.75 2.28
CA GLN A 99 7.69 28.48 1.70
C GLN A 99 7.72 28.62 0.17
N LYS A 100 8.34 29.68 -0.36
CA LYS A 100 8.49 29.89 -1.81
C LYS A 100 9.33 28.79 -2.47
N LEU A 101 10.34 28.29 -1.77
CA LEU A 101 11.19 27.17 -2.22
C LEU A 101 10.59 25.79 -1.95
N ARG A 102 9.41 25.70 -1.31
CA ARG A 102 8.75 24.46 -0.87
C ARG A 102 9.59 23.61 0.08
N TRP A 103 10.41 24.23 0.93
CA TRP A 103 11.23 23.56 1.96
C TRP A 103 10.52 23.56 3.32
N LEU A 104 9.26 23.11 3.34
CA LEU A 104 8.36 23.27 4.48
C LEU A 104 8.86 22.53 5.74
N ASP A 105 9.36 21.31 5.57
CA ASP A 105 9.85 20.47 6.68
C ASP A 105 11.08 21.07 7.40
N GLY A 106 11.80 21.96 6.72
CA GLY A 106 13.01 22.60 7.25
C GLY A 106 12.77 23.88 8.03
N ILE A 107 11.56 24.45 7.98
CA ILE A 107 11.27 25.81 8.48
C ILE A 107 11.59 25.94 9.97
N VAL A 108 11.11 25.01 10.80
CA VAL A 108 11.31 25.06 12.26
C VAL A 108 12.79 25.01 12.62
N LEU A 109 13.54 24.12 11.97
CA LEU A 109 14.98 23.99 12.22
C LEU A 109 15.77 25.20 11.72
N ALA A 110 15.37 25.76 10.59
CA ALA A 110 15.99 26.94 10.01
C ALA A 110 15.78 28.17 10.90
N ALA A 111 14.56 28.38 11.41
CA ALA A 111 14.26 29.42 12.39
C ALA A 111 15.11 29.24 13.66
N LEU A 112 15.16 28.03 14.23
CA LEU A 112 16.00 27.73 15.40
C LEU A 112 17.48 28.05 15.13
N THR A 113 17.97 27.75 13.92
CA THR A 113 19.37 27.97 13.53
C THR A 113 19.69 29.46 13.41
N VAL A 114 18.84 30.24 12.73
CA VAL A 114 19.00 31.71 12.64
C VAL A 114 18.93 32.33 14.02
N THR A 115 17.98 31.93 14.86
CA THR A 115 17.87 32.43 16.23
C THR A 115 19.12 32.18 17.04
N ALA A 116 19.63 30.95 17.05
CA ALA A 116 20.83 30.62 17.81
C ALA A 116 22.07 31.39 17.33
N ILE A 117 22.21 31.60 16.01
CA ILE A 117 23.33 32.34 15.43
C ILE A 117 23.23 33.83 15.76
N MET A 118 22.05 34.42 15.60
CA MET A 118 21.85 35.85 15.83
C MET A 118 21.89 36.24 17.31
N LEU A 119 21.51 35.35 18.23
CA LEU A 119 21.71 35.59 19.66
C LEU A 119 23.20 35.76 19.99
N GLY A 120 24.09 35.09 19.25
CA GLY A 120 25.54 35.30 19.35
C GLY A 120 26.15 34.82 20.67
N GLU A 121 25.50 33.88 21.36
CA GLU A 121 25.97 33.34 22.66
C GLU A 121 27.26 32.52 22.54
N ALA A 122 27.62 32.08 21.33
CA ALA A 122 28.86 31.37 21.09
C ALA A 122 30.04 32.33 20.96
N GLU A 123 31.18 32.01 21.58
CA GLU A 123 32.42 32.79 21.48
C GLU A 123 32.85 33.04 20.04
N ASN A 124 32.64 32.06 19.15
CA ASN A 124 32.88 32.20 17.72
C ASN A 124 31.68 31.69 16.92
N VAL A 125 30.90 32.63 16.39
CA VAL A 125 29.66 32.36 15.64
C VAL A 125 29.91 31.61 14.33
N ILE A 126 31.06 31.83 13.67
CA ILE A 126 31.43 31.08 12.46
C ILE A 126 31.66 29.61 12.81
N ILE A 127 32.50 29.36 13.83
CA ILE A 127 32.82 28.00 14.30
C ILE A 127 31.54 27.29 14.75
N TYR A 128 30.66 27.97 15.47
CA TYR A 128 29.35 27.44 15.87
C TYR A 128 28.50 27.04 14.65
N THR A 129 28.43 27.90 13.63
CA THR A 129 27.65 27.65 12.41
C THR A 129 28.17 26.43 11.65
N VAL A 130 29.50 26.34 11.48
CA VAL A 130 30.16 25.15 10.88
C VAL A 130 29.89 23.91 11.73
N GLY A 131 29.92 24.05 13.06
CA GLY A 131 29.56 23.01 14.01
C GLY A 131 28.17 22.44 13.77
N ARG A 132 27.15 23.29 13.54
CA ARG A 132 25.77 22.85 13.27
C ARG A 132 25.66 22.01 12.00
N VAL A 133 26.31 22.44 10.93
CA VAL A 133 26.34 21.70 9.65
C VAL A 133 27.03 20.35 9.85
N THR A 134 28.22 20.37 10.47
CA THR A 134 29.02 19.16 10.74
C THR A 134 28.25 18.15 11.59
N SER A 135 27.60 18.61 12.66
CA SER A 135 26.76 17.78 13.54
C SER A 135 25.61 17.13 12.80
N THR A 136 24.96 17.89 11.93
CA THR A 136 23.85 17.40 11.11
C THR A 136 24.34 16.29 10.18
N LEU A 137 25.48 16.48 9.52
CA LEU A 137 26.10 15.47 8.65
C LEU A 137 26.50 14.20 9.41
N ILE A 138 27.07 14.33 10.62
CA ILE A 138 27.39 13.19 11.49
C ILE A 138 26.13 12.39 11.83
N GLY A 139 25.05 13.08 12.21
CA GLY A 139 23.78 12.44 12.52
C GLY A 139 23.18 11.68 11.33
N ILE A 140 23.22 12.29 10.13
CA ILE A 140 22.76 11.67 8.89
C ILE A 140 23.60 10.42 8.57
N ALA A 141 24.92 10.53 8.66
CA ALA A 141 25.84 9.42 8.38
C ALA A 141 25.62 8.25 9.36
N ALA A 142 25.54 8.54 10.66
CA ALA A 142 25.29 7.54 11.69
C ALA A 142 23.91 6.86 11.54
N ALA A 143 22.86 7.62 11.24
CA ALA A 143 21.53 7.07 10.98
C ALA A 143 21.52 6.18 9.73
N THR A 144 22.13 6.63 8.64
CA THR A 144 22.20 5.88 7.39
C THR A 144 22.97 4.58 7.59
N ALA A 145 24.16 4.63 8.21
CA ALA A 145 24.96 3.46 8.52
C ALA A 145 24.20 2.47 9.40
N THR A 146 23.53 2.96 10.45
CA THR A 146 22.70 2.11 11.32
C THR A 146 21.55 1.47 10.53
N ASN A 147 20.88 2.22 9.66
CA ASN A 147 19.73 1.72 8.91
C ASN A 147 20.13 0.63 7.90
N ILE A 148 21.31 0.76 7.30
CA ILE A 148 21.88 -0.23 6.36
C ILE A 148 22.38 -1.48 7.11
N LEU A 149 23.12 -1.31 8.21
CA LEU A 149 23.85 -2.41 8.85
C LEU A 149 23.00 -3.28 9.79
N LEU A 150 22.07 -2.70 10.56
CA LEU A 150 21.38 -3.45 11.63
C LEU A 150 20.13 -4.21 11.18
N ALA A 151 19.47 -3.78 10.11
CA ALA A 151 18.51 -4.61 9.37
C ALA A 151 18.01 -3.78 8.18
N PRO A 152 18.62 -3.90 6.99
CA PRO A 152 18.16 -3.15 5.85
C PRO A 152 16.69 -3.52 5.57
N PRO A 153 15.82 -2.53 5.27
CA PRO A 153 14.42 -2.78 4.97
C PRO A 153 14.29 -3.68 3.73
N ARG A 154 14.05 -4.98 3.92
CA ARG A 154 13.80 -5.94 2.84
C ARG A 154 12.34 -5.92 2.39
N HIS A 155 11.68 -4.76 2.43
CA HIS A 155 10.26 -4.65 2.15
C HIS A 155 9.91 -5.05 0.73
N HIS A 156 10.79 -4.79 -0.24
CA HIS A 156 10.45 -5.06 -1.65
C HIS A 156 10.29 -6.55 -1.97
N ALA A 157 11.23 -7.40 -1.54
CA ALA A 157 11.17 -8.83 -1.82
C ALA A 157 10.04 -9.51 -1.04
N THR A 158 9.88 -9.15 0.23
CA THR A 158 8.78 -9.64 1.07
C THR A 158 7.43 -9.23 0.50
N PHE A 159 7.25 -7.96 0.16
CA PHE A 159 6.01 -7.47 -0.45
C PHE A 159 5.69 -8.19 -1.76
N ARG A 160 6.67 -8.37 -2.65
CA ARG A 160 6.47 -9.10 -3.92
C ARG A 160 6.00 -10.53 -3.65
N GLN A 161 6.61 -11.20 -2.69
CA GLN A 161 6.24 -12.56 -2.31
C GLN A 161 4.83 -12.60 -1.72
N GLU A 162 4.51 -11.72 -0.76
CA GLU A 162 3.18 -11.65 -0.15
C GLU A 162 2.09 -11.30 -1.17
N LEU A 163 2.35 -10.37 -2.08
CA LEU A 163 1.42 -10.02 -3.16
C LEU A 163 1.21 -11.22 -4.09
N LYS A 164 2.27 -11.95 -4.44
CA LYS A 164 2.17 -13.16 -5.27
C LYS A 164 1.36 -14.25 -4.60
N GLU A 165 1.68 -14.58 -3.34
CA GLU A 165 0.95 -15.59 -2.56
C GLU A 165 -0.52 -15.24 -2.38
N LEU A 166 -0.81 -13.95 -2.10
CA LEU A 166 -2.16 -13.46 -1.99
C LEU A 166 -2.91 -13.64 -3.30
N THR A 167 -2.34 -13.15 -4.40
CA THR A 167 -2.91 -13.27 -5.75
C THR A 167 -3.17 -14.72 -6.14
N ASP A 168 -2.20 -15.62 -5.92
CA ASP A 168 -2.31 -17.04 -6.27
C ASP A 168 -3.47 -17.74 -5.52
N SER A 169 -3.91 -17.18 -4.38
CA SER A 169 -5.05 -17.70 -3.60
C SER A 169 -6.44 -17.26 -4.08
N PHE A 170 -6.54 -16.15 -4.84
CA PHE A 170 -7.84 -15.63 -5.32
C PHE A 170 -8.59 -16.59 -6.26
N PRO A 171 -7.93 -17.30 -7.20
CA PRO A 171 -8.54 -18.35 -8.00
C PRO A 171 -9.43 -19.32 -7.21
N GLU A 172 -8.96 -19.80 -6.06
CA GLU A 172 -9.69 -20.73 -5.21
C GLU A 172 -10.86 -20.04 -4.50
N LEU A 173 -10.67 -18.80 -4.05
CA LEU A 173 -11.72 -18.01 -3.40
C LEU A 173 -12.92 -17.76 -4.33
N TYR A 174 -12.70 -17.50 -5.63
CA TYR A 174 -13.79 -17.39 -6.62
C TYR A 174 -14.63 -18.66 -6.66
N LEU A 175 -13.96 -19.79 -6.76
CA LEU A 175 -14.60 -21.09 -6.89
C LEU A 175 -15.40 -21.41 -5.63
N LYS A 176 -14.84 -21.18 -4.43
CA LYS A 176 -15.56 -21.36 -3.16
C LYS A 176 -16.79 -20.45 -3.06
N ALA A 177 -16.69 -19.19 -3.45
CA ALA A 177 -17.81 -18.25 -3.39
C ALA A 177 -18.96 -18.66 -4.31
N VAL A 178 -18.64 -19.07 -5.55
CA VAL A 178 -19.65 -19.56 -6.51
C VAL A 178 -20.18 -20.95 -6.12
N GLU A 179 -19.34 -21.82 -5.54
CA GLU A 179 -19.76 -23.12 -5.02
C GLU A 179 -20.72 -22.96 -3.84
N ALA A 180 -20.47 -22.01 -2.93
CA ALA A 180 -21.39 -21.69 -1.85
C ALA A 180 -22.78 -21.29 -2.37
N TYR A 181 -22.82 -20.50 -3.44
CA TYR A 181 -24.05 -20.16 -4.14
C TYR A 181 -24.71 -21.39 -4.80
N ALA A 182 -23.91 -22.24 -5.45
CA ALA A 182 -24.36 -23.42 -6.19
C ALA A 182 -24.85 -24.55 -5.29
N VAL A 183 -24.23 -24.79 -4.14
CA VAL A 183 -24.64 -25.84 -3.19
C VAL A 183 -25.79 -25.36 -2.30
N ASN A 184 -25.85 -24.04 -2.04
CA ASN A 184 -26.90 -23.39 -1.25
C ASN A 184 -27.04 -24.02 0.16
N ARG A 185 -25.91 -24.14 0.86
CA ARG A 185 -25.79 -24.66 2.24
C ARG A 185 -25.04 -23.65 3.12
N GLU A 186 -25.26 -23.76 4.43
CA GLU A 186 -24.66 -22.86 5.43
C GLU A 186 -23.14 -22.96 5.46
N GLU A 187 -22.62 -24.18 5.60
CA GLU A 187 -21.19 -24.43 5.81
C GLU A 187 -20.31 -23.82 4.70
N PRO A 188 -20.56 -24.06 3.38
CA PRO A 188 -19.77 -23.43 2.33
C PRO A 188 -19.84 -21.90 2.34
N ALA A 189 -21.01 -21.33 2.67
CA ALA A 189 -21.20 -19.87 2.69
C ALA A 189 -20.48 -19.21 3.87
N VAL A 190 -20.42 -19.88 5.02
CA VAL A 190 -19.65 -19.42 6.19
C VAL A 190 -18.15 -19.54 5.93
N GLN A 191 -17.70 -20.64 5.33
CA GLN A 191 -16.30 -20.84 4.96
C GLN A 191 -15.81 -19.78 3.97
N ALA A 192 -16.55 -19.56 2.88
CA ALA A 192 -16.21 -18.54 1.88
C ALA A 192 -16.18 -17.12 2.47
N PHE A 193 -17.09 -16.80 3.40
CA PHE A 193 -17.08 -15.53 4.11
C PHE A 193 -15.86 -15.36 5.02
N SER A 194 -15.52 -16.39 5.81
CA SER A 194 -14.37 -16.35 6.71
C SER A 194 -13.07 -16.13 5.95
N GLU A 195 -12.86 -16.88 4.87
CA GLU A 195 -11.67 -16.78 4.02
C GLU A 195 -11.58 -15.42 3.33
N LEU A 196 -12.71 -14.88 2.85
CA LEU A 196 -12.77 -13.53 2.29
C LEU A 196 -12.35 -12.45 3.30
N GLU A 197 -12.78 -12.55 4.56
CA GLU A 197 -12.41 -11.61 5.62
C GLU A 197 -10.92 -11.72 6.01
N GLU A 198 -10.34 -12.92 5.93
CA GLU A 198 -8.89 -13.10 6.07
C GLU A 198 -8.13 -12.40 4.92
N LYS A 199 -8.58 -12.58 3.67
CA LYS A 199 -7.99 -11.92 2.50
C LYS A 199 -8.11 -10.40 2.54
N LYS A 200 -9.21 -9.85 3.05
CA LYS A 200 -9.34 -8.40 3.29
C LYS A 200 -8.29 -7.88 4.26
N LYS A 201 -7.98 -8.63 5.34
CA LYS A 201 -6.93 -8.26 6.30
C LYS A 201 -5.54 -8.32 5.68
N GLU A 202 -5.27 -9.34 4.86
CA GLU A 202 -4.02 -9.47 4.10
C GLU A 202 -3.83 -8.28 3.14
N ILE A 203 -4.87 -7.90 2.37
CA ILE A 203 -4.84 -6.69 1.52
C ILE A 203 -4.56 -5.43 2.34
N GLY A 204 -5.20 -5.27 3.50
CA GLY A 204 -4.96 -4.12 4.38
C GLY A 204 -3.50 -4.01 4.84
N ARG A 205 -2.84 -5.15 5.09
CA ARG A 205 -1.40 -5.19 5.39
C ARG A 205 -0.58 -4.78 4.18
N LEU A 206 -0.85 -5.34 3.00
CA LEU A 206 -0.13 -4.99 1.76
C LEU A 206 -0.27 -3.51 1.41
N LEU A 207 -1.44 -2.90 1.59
CA LEU A 207 -1.61 -1.45 1.37
C LEU A 207 -0.66 -0.64 2.25
N SER A 208 -0.54 -1.02 3.52
CA SER A 208 0.38 -0.36 4.45
C SER A 208 1.84 -0.53 4.03
N GLU A 209 2.21 -1.68 3.48
CA GLU A 209 3.56 -1.93 2.97
C GLU A 209 3.86 -1.20 1.65
N LEU A 210 2.86 -1.12 0.77
CA LEU A 210 2.94 -0.41 -0.49
C LEU A 210 3.20 1.08 -0.28
N ASP A 211 2.58 1.69 0.74
CA ASP A 211 2.84 3.09 1.11
C ASP A 211 4.32 3.33 1.46
N TYR A 212 4.98 2.38 2.14
CA TYR A 212 6.41 2.48 2.44
C TYR A 212 7.27 2.35 1.18
N LEU A 213 6.93 1.43 0.28
CA LEU A 213 7.64 1.24 -0.99
C LEU A 213 7.51 2.48 -1.89
N LYS A 214 6.30 3.05 -1.97
CA LYS A 214 6.01 4.27 -2.73
C LYS A 214 6.82 5.45 -2.21
N ALA A 215 6.81 5.66 -0.89
CA ALA A 215 7.59 6.72 -0.27
C ALA A 215 9.10 6.60 -0.56
N GLY A 216 9.65 5.38 -0.59
CA GLY A 216 11.03 5.12 -0.97
C GLY A 216 11.33 5.36 -2.45
N ALA A 217 10.48 4.85 -3.34
CA ALA A 217 10.63 4.95 -4.79
C ALA A 217 10.51 6.40 -5.31
N GLU A 218 9.71 7.25 -4.66
CA GLU A 218 9.59 8.68 -5.00
C GLU A 218 10.83 9.51 -4.62
N THR A 219 11.75 8.96 -3.83
CA THR A 219 12.97 9.67 -3.45
C THR A 219 14.01 9.67 -4.57
N ARG A 220 14.94 10.63 -4.50
CA ARG A 220 16.08 10.75 -5.42
C ARG A 220 17.01 9.54 -5.43
N PHE A 221 16.95 8.70 -4.40
CA PHE A 221 17.87 7.57 -4.21
C PHE A 221 17.16 6.20 -4.28
N GLY A 222 15.85 6.18 -4.55
CA GLY A 222 14.98 5.00 -4.52
C GLY A 222 15.52 3.81 -5.32
N SER A 223 15.73 4.02 -6.62
CA SER A 223 16.18 2.98 -7.55
C SER A 223 17.58 2.47 -7.25
N ILE A 224 18.50 3.33 -6.79
CA ILE A 224 19.91 2.99 -6.58
C ILE A 224 20.11 2.19 -5.28
N LEU A 225 19.45 2.59 -4.19
CA LEU A 225 19.71 2.01 -2.86
C LEU A 225 18.71 0.94 -2.45
N GLU A 226 17.47 1.00 -2.95
CA GLU A 226 16.42 0.04 -2.60
C GLU A 226 15.99 -0.85 -3.79
N GLY A 227 16.47 -0.54 -5.00
CA GLY A 227 16.22 -1.38 -6.18
C GLY A 227 14.76 -1.42 -6.63
N VAL A 228 13.96 -0.43 -6.23
CA VAL A 228 12.54 -0.32 -6.59
C VAL A 228 12.38 0.79 -7.62
N ASP A 229 11.89 0.45 -8.81
CA ASP A 229 11.54 1.42 -9.85
C ASP A 229 10.10 1.92 -9.65
N LEU A 230 9.86 3.21 -9.95
CA LEU A 230 8.53 3.82 -9.97
C LEU A 230 7.55 3.03 -10.83
N LYS A 231 8.00 2.49 -11.97
CA LYS A 231 7.16 1.64 -12.84
C LYS A 231 6.68 0.37 -12.13
N GLU A 232 7.54 -0.23 -11.31
CA GLU A 232 7.22 -1.44 -10.55
C GLU A 232 6.25 -1.13 -9.41
N VAL A 233 6.41 0.00 -8.72
CA VAL A 233 5.44 0.47 -7.71
C VAL A 233 4.06 0.70 -8.32
N VAL A 234 3.98 1.28 -9.52
CA VAL A 234 2.71 1.48 -10.23
C VAL A 234 2.04 0.14 -10.55
N LEU A 235 2.81 -0.88 -10.93
CA LEU A 235 2.31 -2.23 -11.16
C LEU A 235 1.74 -2.85 -9.87
N TYR A 236 2.45 -2.71 -8.75
CA TYR A 236 1.96 -3.14 -7.43
C TYR A 236 0.69 -2.40 -7.00
N GLU A 237 0.63 -1.08 -7.19
CA GLU A 237 -0.55 -0.28 -6.87
C GLU A 237 -1.78 -0.73 -7.67
N ASN A 238 -1.60 -0.97 -8.98
CA ASN A 238 -2.66 -1.49 -9.84
C ASN A 238 -3.11 -2.90 -9.41
N SER A 239 -2.17 -3.74 -9.00
CA SER A 239 -2.43 -5.11 -8.56
C SER A 239 -3.23 -5.14 -7.25
N VAL A 240 -2.81 -4.37 -6.25
CA VAL A 240 -3.51 -4.27 -4.96
C VAL A 240 -4.90 -3.65 -5.13
N ARG A 241 -5.02 -2.59 -5.95
CA ARG A 241 -6.32 -1.97 -6.27
C ARG A 241 -7.26 -2.95 -6.96
N PHE A 242 -6.74 -3.77 -7.88
CA PHE A 242 -7.50 -4.84 -8.51
C PHE A 242 -8.01 -5.85 -7.46
N LEU A 243 -7.14 -6.30 -6.54
CA LEU A 243 -7.55 -7.24 -5.49
C LEU A 243 -8.66 -6.66 -4.61
N GLN A 244 -8.61 -5.37 -4.25
CA GLN A 244 -9.70 -4.70 -3.53
C GLN A 244 -11.03 -4.76 -4.30
N GLN A 245 -11.02 -4.35 -5.57
CA GLN A 245 -12.22 -4.38 -6.42
C GLN A 245 -12.82 -5.77 -6.52
N VAL A 246 -11.96 -6.77 -6.69
CA VAL A 246 -12.37 -8.16 -6.79
C VAL A 246 -12.93 -8.68 -5.48
N THR A 247 -12.31 -8.36 -4.36
CA THR A 247 -12.80 -8.71 -3.03
C THR A 247 -14.21 -8.16 -2.78
N ASP A 248 -14.53 -6.95 -3.26
CA ASP A 248 -15.88 -6.41 -3.18
C ASP A 248 -16.88 -7.23 -4.00
N ARG A 249 -16.49 -7.67 -5.21
CA ARG A 249 -17.34 -8.53 -6.06
C ARG A 249 -17.54 -9.93 -5.48
N ILE A 250 -16.51 -10.51 -4.86
CA ILE A 250 -16.62 -11.78 -4.14
C ILE A 250 -17.52 -11.62 -2.90
N HIS A 251 -17.40 -10.50 -2.18
CA HIS A 251 -18.27 -10.19 -1.06
C HIS A 251 -19.75 -10.20 -1.47
N ASP A 252 -20.08 -9.56 -2.58
CA ASP A 252 -21.44 -9.58 -3.13
C ASP A 252 -21.92 -11.02 -3.45
N ILE A 253 -21.06 -11.86 -4.02
CA ILE A 253 -21.37 -13.26 -4.32
C ILE A 253 -21.66 -14.06 -3.05
N VAL A 254 -20.78 -13.94 -2.03
CA VAL A 254 -20.93 -14.62 -0.75
C VAL A 254 -22.17 -14.15 -0.01
N GLU A 255 -22.46 -12.85 -0.02
CA GLU A 255 -23.68 -12.29 0.56
C GLU A 255 -24.93 -12.87 -0.11
N VAL A 256 -24.94 -12.95 -1.45
CA VAL A 256 -26.04 -13.57 -2.20
C VAL A 256 -26.20 -15.04 -1.84
N ALA A 257 -25.11 -15.80 -1.72
CA ALA A 257 -25.13 -17.20 -1.29
C ALA A 257 -25.74 -17.37 0.11
N GLN A 258 -25.33 -16.54 1.07
CA GLN A 258 -25.88 -16.56 2.44
C GLN A 258 -27.37 -16.25 2.46
N ARG A 259 -27.81 -15.19 1.76
CA ARG A 259 -29.23 -14.82 1.67
C ARG A 259 -30.06 -15.94 1.03
N ARG A 260 -29.52 -16.61 0.01
CA ARG A 260 -30.18 -17.73 -0.68
C ARG A 260 -30.38 -18.93 0.23
N TRP A 261 -29.38 -19.26 1.05
CA TRP A 261 -29.51 -20.34 2.02
C TRP A 261 -30.55 -19.99 3.10
N GLN A 262 -30.52 -18.77 3.63
CA GLN A 262 -31.51 -18.29 4.60
C GLN A 262 -32.93 -18.35 4.05
N TYR A 263 -33.11 -17.97 2.78
CA TYR A 263 -34.39 -18.03 2.09
C TYR A 263 -34.91 -19.47 1.97
N LYS A 264 -34.07 -20.41 1.53
CA LYS A 264 -34.40 -21.84 1.47
C LYS A 264 -34.80 -22.40 2.85
N ARG A 265 -34.08 -22.01 3.90
CA ARG A 265 -34.36 -22.43 5.28
C ARG A 265 -35.73 -21.93 5.76
N LYS A 266 -36.10 -20.68 5.44
CA LYS A 266 -37.41 -20.11 5.75
C LYS A 266 -38.54 -20.84 5.03
N GLN A 267 -38.37 -21.17 3.75
CA GLN A 267 -39.36 -21.95 3.01
C GLN A 267 -39.53 -23.37 3.58
N ALA A 268 -38.43 -24.05 3.90
CA ALA A 268 -38.47 -25.39 4.48
C ALA A 268 -39.19 -25.40 5.84
N ALA A 269 -39.02 -24.37 6.66
CA ALA A 269 -39.75 -24.20 7.92
C ALA A 269 -41.27 -23.97 7.73
N GLN A 270 -41.68 -23.51 6.55
CA GLN A 270 -43.09 -23.35 6.14
C GLN A 270 -43.64 -24.59 5.41
N GLY A 271 -42.88 -25.70 5.34
CA GLY A 271 -43.27 -26.91 4.61
C GLY A 271 -43.20 -26.78 3.08
N LEU A 272 -42.68 -25.66 2.56
CA LEU A 272 -42.49 -25.42 1.14
C LEU A 272 -41.11 -25.93 0.74
N GLY A 273 -41.06 -26.96 -0.10
CA GLY A 273 -39.83 -27.52 -0.65
C GLY A 273 -39.73 -27.30 -2.14
N HIS A 274 -38.90 -26.37 -2.58
CA HIS A 274 -38.56 -26.25 -4.01
C HIS A 274 -37.36 -27.12 -4.37
N VAL A 275 -37.62 -28.11 -5.22
CA VAL A 275 -36.59 -28.85 -5.96
C VAL A 275 -36.17 -27.99 -7.15
N ARG A 276 -34.87 -27.89 -7.43
CA ARG A 276 -34.38 -27.15 -8.60
C ARG A 276 -34.90 -27.80 -9.87
N SER A 277 -35.35 -26.98 -10.83
CA SER A 277 -35.63 -27.50 -12.16
C SER A 277 -34.31 -27.96 -12.83
N PRO A 278 -34.33 -29.02 -13.65
CA PRO A 278 -33.16 -29.48 -14.39
C PRO A 278 -32.49 -28.37 -15.22
N GLU A 279 -33.29 -27.44 -15.75
CA GLU A 279 -32.86 -26.28 -16.53
C GLU A 279 -32.07 -25.31 -15.65
N PHE A 280 -32.56 -25.05 -14.43
CA PHE A 280 -31.86 -24.20 -13.48
C PHE A 280 -30.54 -24.83 -13.01
N GLU A 281 -30.49 -26.16 -12.84
CA GLU A 281 -29.25 -26.85 -12.48
C GLU A 281 -28.19 -26.71 -13.59
N LYS A 282 -28.59 -26.85 -14.86
CA LYS A 282 -27.70 -26.58 -16.01
C LYS A 282 -27.20 -25.14 -16.05
N LEU A 283 -28.04 -24.17 -15.65
CA LEU A 283 -27.65 -22.77 -15.53
C LEU A 283 -26.58 -22.58 -14.45
N ILE A 284 -26.76 -23.17 -13.27
CA ILE A 284 -25.76 -23.15 -12.18
C ILE A 284 -24.44 -23.76 -12.62
N GLN A 285 -24.46 -24.90 -13.30
CA GLN A 285 -23.26 -25.53 -13.87
C GLN A 285 -22.52 -24.60 -14.83
N SER A 286 -23.25 -23.80 -15.61
CA SER A 286 -22.67 -22.83 -16.54
C SER A 286 -22.02 -21.65 -15.82
N VAL A 287 -22.61 -21.22 -14.70
CA VAL A 287 -22.03 -20.18 -13.82
C VAL A 287 -20.76 -20.69 -13.14
N GLN A 288 -20.75 -21.94 -12.67
CA GLN A 288 -19.54 -22.59 -12.12
C GLN A 288 -18.43 -22.68 -13.17
N GLU A 289 -18.76 -23.04 -14.41
CA GLU A 289 -17.79 -23.07 -15.50
C GLU A 289 -17.21 -21.70 -15.81
N LEU A 290 -18.05 -20.66 -15.86
CA LEU A 290 -17.60 -19.28 -16.02
C LEU A 290 -16.60 -18.87 -14.91
N ALA A 291 -16.86 -19.28 -13.67
CA ALA A 291 -15.95 -19.03 -12.55
C ALA A 291 -14.61 -19.76 -12.69
N ARG A 292 -14.58 -20.98 -13.24
CA ARG A 292 -13.34 -21.71 -13.56
C ARG A 292 -12.53 -20.99 -14.64
N MET A 293 -13.18 -20.57 -15.72
CA MET A 293 -12.51 -19.81 -16.79
C MET A 293 -11.90 -18.51 -16.26
N LEU A 294 -12.59 -17.82 -15.34
CA LEU A 294 -12.08 -16.62 -14.66
C LEU A 294 -10.88 -16.90 -13.76
N ALA A 295 -10.91 -18.00 -13.01
CA ALA A 295 -9.79 -18.44 -12.19
C ALA A 295 -8.53 -18.71 -13.04
N GLU A 296 -8.70 -19.28 -14.24
CA GLU A 296 -7.60 -19.45 -15.21
C GLU A 296 -7.11 -18.12 -15.78
N LEU A 297 -8.02 -17.22 -16.19
CA LEU A 297 -7.64 -15.89 -16.67
C LEU A 297 -6.82 -15.14 -15.61
N HIS A 298 -7.25 -15.19 -14.35
CA HIS A 298 -6.51 -14.60 -13.24
C HIS A 298 -5.07 -15.10 -13.18
N ARG A 299 -4.88 -16.43 -13.21
CA ARG A 299 -3.54 -17.04 -13.19
C ARG A 299 -2.68 -16.58 -14.37
N TYR A 300 -3.24 -16.51 -15.57
CA TYR A 300 -2.50 -16.02 -16.74
C TYR A 300 -2.12 -14.55 -16.60
N VAL A 301 -3.04 -13.69 -16.16
CA VAL A 301 -2.80 -12.26 -15.99
C VAL A 301 -1.69 -12.00 -14.98
N PHE A 302 -1.70 -12.67 -13.83
CA PHE A 302 -0.68 -12.44 -12.82
C PHE A 302 0.65 -13.15 -13.07
N ARG A 303 0.64 -14.27 -13.81
CA ARG A 303 1.87 -14.84 -14.35
C ARG A 303 2.49 -13.88 -15.38
N PHE A 304 1.68 -13.30 -16.25
CA PHE A 304 2.12 -12.29 -17.23
C PHE A 304 2.73 -11.06 -16.56
N ILE A 305 2.06 -10.51 -15.55
CA ILE A 305 2.52 -9.36 -14.77
C ILE A 305 3.80 -9.69 -13.98
N GLY A 306 3.86 -10.86 -13.35
CA GLY A 306 4.98 -11.26 -12.50
C GLY A 306 6.24 -11.71 -13.25
N GLU A 307 6.08 -12.35 -14.41
CA GLU A 307 7.18 -12.89 -15.22
C GLU A 307 7.55 -11.99 -16.41
N ASN A 308 6.74 -10.96 -16.71
CA ASN A 308 6.88 -10.09 -17.88
C ASN A 308 7.02 -10.88 -19.20
N ASN A 309 6.21 -11.94 -19.36
CA ASN A 309 6.29 -12.87 -20.49
C ASN A 309 5.28 -12.50 -21.60
N PRO A 310 5.69 -11.83 -22.70
CA PRO A 310 4.79 -11.37 -23.76
C PRO A 310 4.00 -12.50 -24.46
N ASP A 311 4.49 -13.74 -24.41
CA ASP A 311 3.82 -14.90 -25.03
C ASP A 311 2.47 -15.22 -24.38
N LEU A 312 2.22 -14.74 -23.17
CA LEU A 312 0.93 -14.91 -22.47
C LEU A 312 -0.14 -13.92 -22.95
N GLN A 313 0.23 -12.82 -23.60
CA GLN A 313 -0.72 -11.82 -24.09
C GLN A 313 -1.78 -12.39 -25.06
N PRO A 314 -1.44 -13.20 -26.09
CA PRO A 314 -2.45 -13.83 -26.94
C PRO A 314 -3.34 -14.81 -26.18
N VAL A 315 -2.77 -15.55 -25.21
CA VAL A 315 -3.52 -16.52 -24.37
C VAL A 315 -4.54 -15.79 -23.50
N ILE A 316 -4.14 -14.69 -22.86
CA ILE A 316 -5.03 -13.82 -22.06
C ILE A 316 -6.17 -13.29 -22.92
N LYS A 317 -5.87 -12.79 -24.12
CA LYS A 317 -6.88 -12.27 -25.04
C LYS A 317 -7.88 -13.35 -25.45
N GLN A 318 -7.40 -14.52 -25.85
CA GLN A 318 -8.23 -15.65 -26.22
C GLN A 318 -9.14 -16.10 -25.05
N GLN A 319 -8.59 -16.19 -23.84
CA GLN A 319 -9.35 -16.58 -22.66
C GLN A 319 -10.42 -15.53 -22.30
N ALA A 320 -10.10 -14.24 -22.40
CA ALA A 320 -11.06 -13.17 -22.18
C ALA A 320 -12.23 -13.21 -23.19
N ASP A 321 -11.93 -13.48 -24.47
CA ASP A 321 -12.96 -13.65 -25.51
C ASP A 321 -13.82 -14.89 -25.25
N ALA A 322 -13.22 -16.00 -24.81
CA ALA A 322 -13.94 -17.22 -24.44
C ALA A 322 -14.89 -16.98 -23.25
N ILE A 323 -14.44 -16.25 -22.21
CA ILE A 323 -15.25 -15.86 -21.06
C ILE A 323 -16.45 -15.00 -21.51
N LYS A 324 -16.24 -14.07 -22.43
CA LYS A 324 -17.31 -13.23 -22.99
C LYS A 324 -18.39 -14.09 -23.67
N GLN A 325 -17.99 -15.03 -24.52
CA GLN A 325 -18.91 -15.96 -25.17
C GLN A 325 -19.65 -16.87 -24.17
N ALA A 326 -18.94 -17.41 -23.18
CA ALA A 326 -19.53 -18.24 -22.14
C ALA A 326 -20.59 -17.46 -21.33
N ARG A 327 -20.26 -16.22 -20.93
CA ARG A 327 -21.18 -15.31 -20.23
C ARG A 327 -22.45 -15.04 -21.06
N ASP A 328 -22.31 -14.79 -22.35
CA ASP A 328 -23.46 -14.51 -23.22
C ASP A 328 -24.40 -15.73 -23.30
N LYS A 329 -23.84 -16.95 -23.40
CA LYS A 329 -24.61 -18.20 -23.29
C LYS A 329 -25.31 -18.37 -21.94
N VAL A 330 -24.66 -18.00 -20.82
CA VAL A 330 -25.28 -18.05 -19.48
C VAL A 330 -26.46 -17.07 -19.41
N ARG A 331 -26.31 -15.85 -19.95
CA ARG A 331 -27.39 -14.85 -19.99
C ARG A 331 -28.57 -15.32 -20.83
N GLU A 332 -28.32 -15.95 -21.98
CA GLU A 332 -29.38 -16.54 -22.79
C GLU A 332 -30.13 -17.64 -22.03
N ARG A 333 -29.43 -18.58 -21.40
CA ARG A 333 -30.04 -19.62 -20.57
C ARG A 333 -30.91 -19.06 -19.45
N LEU A 334 -30.45 -18.00 -18.78
CA LEU A 334 -31.21 -17.32 -17.74
C LEU A 334 -32.50 -16.67 -18.29
N LYS A 335 -32.44 -16.07 -19.48
CA LYS A 335 -33.63 -15.53 -20.16
C LYS A 335 -34.62 -16.63 -20.55
N TYR A 336 -34.14 -17.74 -21.12
CA TYR A 336 -35.02 -18.87 -21.46
C TYR A 336 -35.72 -19.44 -20.23
N TRP A 337 -34.97 -19.65 -19.14
CA TRP A 337 -35.52 -20.13 -17.88
C TRP A 337 -36.59 -19.17 -17.32
N GLN A 338 -36.35 -17.86 -17.40
CA GLN A 338 -37.32 -16.83 -16.99
C GLN A 338 -38.63 -16.90 -17.79
N VAL A 339 -38.56 -17.17 -19.09
CA VAL A 339 -39.75 -17.27 -19.96
C VAL A 339 -40.53 -18.55 -19.68
N GLU A 340 -39.85 -19.68 -19.50
CA GLU A 340 -40.50 -20.99 -19.25
C GLU A 340 -41.16 -21.06 -17.87
N HIS A 341 -40.59 -20.42 -16.85
CA HIS A 341 -41.06 -20.51 -15.46
C HIS A 341 -41.85 -19.26 -15.03
N MET A 342 -42.46 -18.54 -15.98
CA MET A 342 -43.08 -17.22 -15.75
C MET A 342 -44.16 -17.22 -14.65
N GLN A 343 -44.84 -18.35 -14.44
CA GLN A 343 -45.94 -18.53 -13.48
C GLN A 343 -45.51 -19.09 -12.11
N GLU A 344 -44.32 -19.67 -12.00
CA GLU A 344 -43.77 -20.31 -10.78
C GLU A 344 -42.43 -19.67 -10.33
N LEU A 345 -42.12 -18.48 -10.86
CA LEU A 345 -40.83 -17.83 -10.69
C LEU A 345 -40.51 -17.55 -9.22
N ASP A 346 -39.48 -18.23 -8.72
CA ASP A 346 -38.71 -17.73 -7.59
C ASP A 346 -37.91 -16.50 -8.04
N ILE A 347 -38.54 -15.32 -7.95
CA ILE A 347 -37.95 -14.00 -8.25
C ILE A 347 -36.59 -13.84 -7.56
N PHE A 348 -36.44 -14.42 -6.36
CA PHE A 348 -35.19 -14.38 -5.61
C PHE A 348 -34.09 -15.20 -6.33
N SER A 349 -34.39 -16.39 -6.85
CA SER A 349 -33.42 -17.18 -7.64
C SER A 349 -33.03 -16.48 -8.94
N LEU A 350 -33.97 -15.81 -9.63
CA LEU A 350 -33.67 -15.04 -10.83
C LEU A 350 -32.71 -13.87 -10.52
N MET A 351 -33.08 -13.02 -9.56
CA MET A 351 -32.31 -11.83 -9.19
C MET A 351 -30.94 -12.18 -8.63
N SER A 352 -30.86 -13.24 -7.82
CA SER A 352 -29.58 -13.72 -7.30
C SER A 352 -28.67 -14.20 -8.43
N THR A 353 -29.18 -14.98 -9.39
CA THR A 353 -28.36 -15.47 -10.52
C THR A 353 -27.85 -14.31 -11.39
N HIS A 354 -28.70 -13.31 -11.68
CA HIS A 354 -28.26 -12.09 -12.37
C HIS A 354 -27.13 -11.38 -11.64
N ARG A 355 -27.24 -11.23 -10.30
CA ARG A 355 -26.20 -10.58 -9.49
C ARG A 355 -24.89 -11.37 -9.51
N ILE A 356 -24.93 -12.70 -9.47
CA ILE A 356 -23.72 -13.54 -9.60
C ILE A 356 -23.05 -13.32 -10.97
N ILE A 357 -23.80 -13.40 -12.06
CA ILE A 357 -23.26 -13.21 -13.43
C ILE A 357 -22.63 -11.82 -13.58
N PHE A 358 -23.30 -10.78 -13.08
CA PHE A 358 -22.80 -9.41 -13.11
C PHE A 358 -21.47 -9.28 -12.36
N ASN A 359 -21.36 -9.82 -11.14
CA ASN A 359 -20.12 -9.77 -10.38
C ASN A 359 -18.96 -10.51 -11.07
N LEU A 360 -19.23 -11.67 -11.68
CA LEU A 360 -18.24 -12.41 -12.45
C LEU A 360 -17.77 -11.63 -13.69
N GLU A 361 -18.67 -10.91 -14.35
CA GLU A 361 -18.36 -10.05 -15.49
C GLU A 361 -17.50 -8.85 -15.09
N GLU A 362 -17.80 -8.20 -13.97
CA GLU A 362 -16.98 -7.11 -13.43
C GLU A 362 -15.56 -7.58 -13.10
N ILE A 363 -15.42 -8.78 -12.52
CA ILE A 363 -14.10 -9.40 -12.28
C ILE A 363 -13.37 -9.65 -13.60
N ALA A 364 -14.06 -10.18 -14.61
CA ALA A 364 -13.50 -10.41 -15.94
C ALA A 364 -12.98 -9.12 -16.57
N GLY A 365 -13.78 -8.06 -16.51
CA GLY A 365 -13.44 -6.74 -17.03
C GLY A 365 -12.25 -6.13 -16.31
N ALA A 366 -12.19 -6.26 -14.97
CA ALA A 366 -11.07 -5.81 -14.17
C ALA A 366 -9.76 -6.56 -14.51
N LEU A 367 -9.83 -7.88 -14.73
CA LEU A 367 -8.68 -8.71 -15.15
C LEU A 367 -8.16 -8.29 -16.53
N ALA A 368 -9.06 -8.15 -17.51
CA ALA A 368 -8.69 -7.70 -18.85
C ALA A 368 -8.08 -6.30 -18.80
N LYS A 369 -8.69 -5.38 -18.04
CA LYS A 369 -8.15 -4.03 -17.85
C LYS A 369 -6.74 -4.09 -17.26
N LEU A 370 -6.52 -4.84 -16.18
CA LEU A 370 -5.21 -4.96 -15.55
C LEU A 370 -4.14 -5.46 -16.52
N ALA A 371 -4.46 -6.50 -17.31
CA ALA A 371 -3.55 -7.08 -18.29
C ALA A 371 -3.17 -6.10 -19.42
N PHE A 372 -4.13 -5.31 -19.91
CA PHE A 372 -3.93 -4.44 -21.07
C PHE A 372 -3.61 -2.97 -20.71
N SER A 373 -3.89 -2.51 -19.48
CA SER A 373 -3.55 -1.17 -19.01
C SER A 373 -2.14 -1.06 -18.44
N GLY A 374 -1.54 -2.18 -18.00
CA GLY A 374 -0.14 -2.22 -17.54
C GLY A 374 0.90 -1.85 -18.61
N PHE A 375 0.49 -1.81 -19.88
CA PHE A 375 1.33 -1.52 -21.04
C PHE A 375 1.12 -0.12 -21.63
N GLY A 376 0.24 0.70 -21.05
CA GLY A 376 -0.25 1.95 -21.65
C GLY A 376 0.40 3.26 -21.17
N ALA A 377 1.67 3.25 -20.72
CA ALA A 377 2.40 4.48 -20.35
C ALA A 377 3.82 4.53 -20.92
N THR A 378 4.06 3.83 -22.03
CA THR A 378 5.26 3.96 -22.86
C THR A 378 4.80 4.02 -24.30
N ASP A 379 4.38 5.20 -24.72
CA ASP A 379 4.51 5.75 -26.08
C ASP A 379 3.72 7.06 -26.13
N ASN A 380 4.39 8.13 -25.69
CA ASN A 380 4.27 9.50 -26.21
C ASN A 380 5.41 10.36 -25.65
#